data_AF-A0A7J9W1A1-F1
#
_entry.id   AF-A0A7J9W1A1-F1
#
_cell.length_a   1.000
_cell.length_b   1.000
_cell.length_c   1.000
_cell.angle_alpha   90.00
_cell.angle_beta   90.00
_cell.angle_gamma   90.00
#
_symmetry.space_group_name_H-M   'P 1'
#
loop_
_entity.id
_entity.type
_entity.pdbx_description
1 polymer ?
#
loop_
_entity_poly.entity_id
_entity_poly.type
_entity_poly.pdbx_seq_one_letter_code
_entity_poly.pdbx_strand_id
1 'polypeptide(L)'
;MGKRKRASRTGNRELDKMVEAMEGLLLDAVGETLDSGLPAPARDRIARVIEIDDEVDSFESGPPPGQTFALIILTSWLSTPMAGHRADADEVLDWIGDNLGARYRARAKYVIGMLDPNSAAETVQLYGDALADDLLPTLIWIASALVARYGDGNPASLSHPVPAGS
;
A
#
# COMPACT_ATOMS: atom_id res chain seq x y z
N MET A 1 -15.21 -11.89 -36.49
CA MET A 1 -14.12 -11.08 -35.88
C MET A 1 -14.58 -10.38 -34.58
N GLY A 2 -15.14 -11.12 -33.61
CA GLY A 2 -15.80 -10.52 -32.41
C GLY A 2 -15.52 -11.21 -31.07
N LYS A 3 -14.72 -12.29 -31.02
CA LYS A 3 -14.41 -13.02 -29.78
C LYS A 3 -13.29 -12.35 -28.94
N ARG A 4 -12.28 -11.74 -29.59
CA ARG A 4 -11.15 -11.08 -28.88
C ARG A 4 -11.56 -9.82 -28.10
N LYS A 5 -12.52 -9.03 -28.60
CA LYS A 5 -12.95 -7.75 -28.00
C LYS A 5 -13.86 -7.90 -26.77
N ARG A 6 -14.55 -9.04 -26.64
CA ARG A 6 -15.38 -9.37 -25.44
C ARG A 6 -14.55 -10.00 -24.32
N ALA A 7 -13.56 -10.82 -24.67
CA ALA A 7 -12.62 -11.39 -23.70
C ALA A 7 -11.80 -10.30 -23.00
N SER A 8 -11.27 -9.31 -23.75
CA SER A 8 -10.51 -8.20 -23.17
C SER A 8 -11.34 -7.32 -22.23
N ARG A 9 -12.62 -7.10 -22.54
CA ARG A 9 -13.52 -6.26 -21.72
C ARG A 9 -14.01 -6.98 -20.46
N THR A 10 -14.03 -8.31 -20.48
CA THR A 10 -14.37 -9.14 -19.31
C THR A 10 -13.16 -9.27 -18.38
N GLY A 11 -11.97 -9.51 -18.95
CA GLY A 11 -10.71 -9.55 -18.20
C GLY A 11 -10.39 -8.22 -17.51
N ASN A 12 -10.60 -7.07 -18.18
CA ASN A 12 -10.44 -5.77 -17.52
C ASN A 12 -11.40 -5.59 -16.34
N ARG A 13 -12.65 -6.04 -16.45
CA ARG A 13 -13.63 -5.90 -15.37
C ARG A 13 -13.32 -6.80 -14.16
N GLU A 14 -12.70 -7.95 -14.38
CA GLU A 14 -12.24 -8.82 -13.29
C GLU A 14 -11.01 -8.22 -12.59
N LEU A 15 -10.07 -7.68 -13.37
CA LEU A 15 -8.92 -6.95 -12.85
C LEU A 15 -9.36 -5.75 -12.00
N ASP A 16 -10.28 -4.92 -12.51
CA ASP A 16 -10.80 -3.74 -11.79
C ASP A 16 -11.40 -4.15 -10.43
N LYS A 17 -12.16 -5.25 -10.38
CA LYS A 17 -12.72 -5.76 -9.11
C LYS A 17 -11.66 -6.27 -8.15
N MET A 18 -10.59 -6.88 -8.65
CA MET A 18 -9.49 -7.35 -7.81
C MET A 18 -8.74 -6.16 -7.21
N VAL A 19 -8.51 -5.11 -8.01
CA VAL A 19 -7.91 -3.85 -7.54
C VAL A 19 -8.80 -3.19 -6.49
N GLU A 20 -10.11 -3.04 -6.76
CA GLU A 20 -11.08 -2.49 -5.80
C GLU A 20 -11.11 -3.28 -4.48
N ALA A 21 -11.09 -4.62 -4.56
CA ALA A 21 -11.07 -5.48 -3.38
C ALA A 21 -9.76 -5.33 -2.59
N MET A 22 -8.61 -5.29 -3.27
CA MET A 22 -7.31 -5.08 -2.62
C MET A 22 -7.22 -3.69 -1.98
N GLU A 23 -7.70 -2.66 -2.67
CA GLU A 23 -7.76 -1.31 -2.14
C GLU A 23 -8.59 -1.25 -0.85
N GLY A 24 -9.78 -1.86 -0.84
CA GLY A 24 -10.60 -1.98 0.37
C GLY A 24 -9.88 -2.70 1.52
N LEU A 25 -9.20 -3.81 1.25
CA LEU A 25 -8.43 -4.54 2.25
C LEU A 25 -7.31 -3.70 2.87
N LEU A 26 -6.62 -2.90 2.05
CA LEU A 26 -5.54 -2.03 2.50
C LEU A 26 -6.07 -0.83 3.30
N LEU A 27 -7.19 -0.23 2.87
CA LEU A 27 -7.84 0.86 3.60
C LEU A 27 -8.30 0.40 4.99
N ASP A 28 -8.87 -0.80 5.10
CA ASP A 28 -9.23 -1.38 6.39
C ASP A 28 -8.00 -1.54 7.29
N ALA A 29 -6.88 -2.05 6.75
CA ALA A 29 -5.65 -2.22 7.51
C ALA A 29 -5.08 -0.90 8.01
N VAL A 30 -5.17 0.16 7.19
CA VAL A 30 -4.80 1.52 7.59
C VAL A 30 -5.72 2.01 8.72
N GLY A 31 -7.03 1.86 8.56
CA GLY A 31 -8.01 2.26 9.58
C GLY A 31 -7.80 1.54 10.92
N GLU A 32 -7.66 0.22 10.90
CA GLU A 32 -7.43 -0.57 12.12
C GLU A 32 -6.08 -0.23 12.78
N THR A 33 -5.04 0.05 11.99
CA THR A 33 -3.72 0.49 12.52
C THR A 33 -3.82 1.86 13.19
N LEU A 34 -4.56 2.79 12.59
CA LEU A 34 -4.85 4.11 13.15
C LEU A 34 -5.62 4.02 14.47
N ASP A 35 -6.72 3.26 14.47
CA ASP A 35 -7.62 3.16 15.62
C ASP A 35 -6.98 2.45 16.81
N SER A 36 -6.20 1.38 16.53
CA SER A 36 -5.56 0.60 17.58
C SER A 36 -4.25 1.21 18.07
N GLY A 37 -3.56 2.02 17.24
CA GLY A 37 -2.18 2.44 17.51
C GLY A 37 -1.20 1.27 17.57
N LEU A 38 -1.53 0.13 16.94
CA LEU A 38 -0.71 -1.07 16.95
C LEU A 38 -0.23 -1.44 15.54
N PRO A 39 0.96 -2.04 15.41
CA PRO A 39 1.50 -2.46 14.12
C PRO A 39 0.89 -3.78 13.60
N ALA A 40 0.17 -4.51 14.45
CA ALA A 40 -0.37 -5.84 14.17
C ALA A 40 -1.43 -5.87 13.04
N PRO A 41 -2.42 -4.95 12.97
CA PRO A 41 -3.44 -5.00 11.92
C PRO A 41 -2.87 -4.98 10.49
N ALA A 42 -1.86 -4.14 10.24
CA ALA A 42 -1.14 -4.12 8.97
C ALA A 42 -0.50 -5.47 8.63
N ARG A 43 0.12 -6.13 9.62
CA ARG A 43 0.76 -7.43 9.42
C ARG A 43 -0.24 -8.55 9.19
N ASP A 44 -1.29 -8.58 10.00
CA ASP A 44 -2.33 -9.61 9.92
C ASP A 44 -3.02 -9.55 8.56
N ARG A 45 -3.29 -8.33 8.05
CA ARG A 45 -3.89 -8.16 6.73
C ARG A 45 -2.95 -8.61 5.61
N ILE A 46 -1.67 -8.26 5.66
CA ILE A 46 -0.70 -8.69 4.64
C ILE A 46 -0.46 -10.21 4.70
N ALA A 47 -0.39 -10.80 5.89
CA ALA A 47 -0.30 -12.25 6.04
C ALA A 47 -1.47 -12.95 5.34
N ARG A 48 -2.69 -12.41 5.46
CA ARG A 48 -3.86 -12.94 4.75
C ARG A 48 -3.76 -12.80 3.22
N VAL A 49 -3.17 -11.72 2.72
CA VAL A 49 -2.90 -11.55 1.28
C VAL A 49 -1.92 -12.62 0.79
N ILE A 50 -0.84 -12.86 1.54
CA ILE A 50 0.15 -13.89 1.22
C ILE A 50 -0.49 -15.29 1.21
N GLU A 51 -1.32 -15.61 2.20
CA GLU A 51 -2.04 -16.89 2.24
C GLU A 51 -2.93 -17.11 1.01
N ILE A 52 -3.66 -16.07 0.57
CA ILE A 52 -4.51 -16.14 -0.63
C ILE A 52 -3.65 -16.33 -1.88
N ASP A 53 -2.52 -15.63 -1.95
CA ASP A 53 -1.57 -15.74 -3.05
C ASP A 53 -0.99 -17.17 -3.16
N ASP A 54 -0.59 -17.76 -2.04
CA ASP A 54 -0.09 -19.14 -1.97
C ASP A 54 -1.16 -20.16 -2.39
N GLU A 55 -2.45 -19.90 -2.13
CA GLU A 55 -3.56 -20.73 -2.59
C GLU A 55 -3.78 -20.63 -4.12
N VAL A 56 -3.42 -19.50 -4.73
CA VAL A 56 -3.63 -19.20 -6.16
C VAL A 56 -2.45 -19.63 -7.03
N ASP A 57 -1.28 -19.89 -6.44
CA ASP A 57 0.03 -20.25 -7.05
C ASP A 57 0.05 -21.57 -7.87
N SER A 58 -1.13 -22.11 -8.21
CA SER A 58 -1.32 -23.21 -9.15
C SER A 58 -1.32 -22.79 -10.64
N PHE A 59 -1.13 -21.49 -10.95
CA PHE A 59 -1.14 -20.96 -12.32
C PHE A 59 0.09 -20.07 -12.64
N GLU A 60 1.15 -20.69 -13.17
CA GLU A 60 2.28 -20.13 -13.93
C GLU A 60 3.19 -19.05 -13.27
N SER A 61 4.50 -19.23 -13.46
CA SER A 61 5.60 -18.45 -12.87
C SER A 61 5.50 -16.93 -13.08
N GLY A 62 5.06 -16.22 -12.05
CA GLY A 62 5.12 -14.76 -11.89
C GLY A 62 5.08 -14.39 -10.40
N PRO A 63 5.38 -13.13 -10.02
CA PRO A 63 5.19 -12.68 -8.64
C PRO A 63 3.71 -12.82 -8.25
N PRO A 64 3.39 -13.20 -7.01
CA PRO A 64 2.01 -13.44 -6.64
C PRO A 64 1.13 -12.21 -6.87
N PRO A 65 -0.08 -12.39 -7.42
CA PRO A 65 -0.88 -11.28 -7.92
C PRO A 65 -1.28 -10.31 -6.79
N GLY A 66 -1.66 -10.82 -5.62
CA GLY A 66 -2.11 -10.03 -4.48
C GLY A 66 -1.03 -9.11 -3.93
N GLN A 67 0.16 -9.63 -3.63
CA GLN A 67 1.30 -8.86 -3.15
C GLN A 67 1.74 -7.79 -4.17
N THR A 68 1.71 -8.13 -5.46
CA THR A 68 2.02 -7.18 -6.54
C THR A 68 1.01 -6.03 -6.58
N PHE A 69 -0.30 -6.33 -6.51
CA PHE A 69 -1.33 -5.28 -6.46
C PHE A 69 -1.18 -4.42 -5.21
N ALA A 70 -0.94 -5.03 -4.05
CA ALA A 70 -0.76 -4.31 -2.80
C ALA A 70 0.41 -3.32 -2.88
N LEU A 71 1.57 -3.77 -3.40
CA LEU A 71 2.73 -2.90 -3.58
C LEU A 71 2.43 -1.72 -4.51
N ILE A 72 1.77 -1.96 -5.64
CA ILE A 72 1.43 -0.91 -6.62
C ILE A 72 0.49 0.13 -5.99
N ILE A 73 -0.57 -0.32 -5.31
CA ILE A 73 -1.55 0.58 -4.67
C ILE A 73 -0.86 1.41 -3.58
N LEU A 74 -0.11 0.76 -2.68
CA LEU A 74 0.59 1.44 -1.59
C LEU A 74 1.60 2.45 -2.14
N THR A 75 2.39 2.08 -3.15
CA THR A 75 3.35 3.00 -3.78
C THR A 75 2.64 4.20 -4.41
N SER A 76 1.49 3.98 -5.06
CA SER A 76 0.67 5.05 -5.62
C SER A 76 0.16 6.00 -4.56
N TRP A 77 -0.33 5.49 -3.42
CA TRP A 77 -0.78 6.33 -2.31
C TRP A 77 0.37 7.13 -1.69
N LEU A 78 1.50 6.48 -1.40
CA LEU A 78 2.62 7.11 -0.71
C LEU A 78 3.31 8.20 -1.54
N SER A 79 3.37 8.03 -2.86
CA SER A 79 4.01 9.00 -3.76
C SER A 79 3.09 10.15 -4.17
N THR A 80 1.78 10.06 -3.90
CA THR A 80 0.84 11.12 -4.29
C THR A 80 0.68 12.15 -3.16
N PRO A 81 0.80 13.47 -3.46
CA PRO A 81 0.57 14.51 -2.46
C PRO A 81 -0.85 14.45 -1.86
N MET A 82 -0.93 14.47 -0.54
CA MET A 82 -2.20 14.53 0.18
C MET A 82 -2.59 15.99 0.40
N ALA A 83 -3.84 16.35 0.08
CA ALA A 83 -4.35 17.72 0.19
C ALA A 83 -3.46 18.80 -0.48
N GLY A 84 -2.77 18.43 -1.58
CA GLY A 84 -1.88 19.35 -2.32
C GLY A 84 -0.54 19.63 -1.64
N HIS A 85 -0.22 18.95 -0.55
CA HIS A 85 1.04 19.11 0.19
C HIS A 85 1.86 17.83 0.09
N ARG A 86 3.17 17.99 -0.08
CA ARG A 86 4.11 16.88 0.05
C ARG A 86 4.31 16.61 1.55
N ALA A 87 4.14 15.36 1.95
CA ALA A 87 4.34 14.96 3.34
C ALA A 87 5.80 15.17 3.78
N ASP A 88 5.98 15.62 5.02
CA ASP A 88 7.28 15.68 5.66
C ASP A 88 7.64 14.28 6.20
N ALA A 89 8.78 13.76 5.75
CA ALA A 89 9.27 12.45 6.16
C ALA A 89 9.50 12.36 7.67
N ASP A 90 9.98 13.42 8.31
CA ASP A 90 10.27 13.41 9.74
C ASP A 90 8.96 13.38 10.56
N GLU A 91 7.93 14.14 10.16
CA GLU A 91 6.62 14.13 10.82
C GLU A 91 5.93 12.75 10.76
N VAL A 92 6.06 12.09 9.60
CA VAL A 92 5.57 10.73 9.37
C VAL A 92 6.31 9.74 10.25
N LEU A 93 7.64 9.79 10.28
CA LEU A 93 8.46 8.90 11.08
C LEU A 93 8.24 9.10 12.58
N ASP A 94 8.06 10.34 13.02
CA ASP A 94 7.80 10.65 14.42
C ASP A 94 6.43 10.13 14.85
N TRP A 95 5.40 10.26 14.00
CA TRP A 95 4.10 9.62 14.29
C TRP A 95 4.22 8.11 14.48
N ILE A 96 4.96 7.43 13.60
CA ILE A 96 5.19 5.97 13.72
C ILE A 96 5.94 5.65 15.02
N GLY A 97 6.94 6.47 15.39
CA GLY A 97 7.71 6.32 16.62
C GLY A 97 6.86 6.45 17.87
N ASP A 98 5.99 7.47 17.90
CA ASP A 98 5.16 7.82 19.04
C ASP A 98 4.00 6.83 19.24
N ASN A 99 3.42 6.32 18.16
CA ASN A 99 2.23 5.46 18.22
C ASN A 99 2.58 3.96 18.16
N LEU A 100 3.42 3.55 17.20
CA LEU A 100 3.72 2.13 16.99
C LEU A 100 4.99 1.69 17.73
N GLY A 101 5.94 2.62 17.91
CA GLY A 101 7.16 2.43 18.69
C GLY A 101 8.45 2.57 17.88
N ALA A 102 9.55 2.82 18.58
CA ALA A 102 10.86 3.13 17.99
C ALA A 102 11.39 2.08 16.99
N ARG A 103 11.11 0.79 17.22
CA ARG A 103 11.49 -0.29 16.30
C ARG A 103 10.83 -0.15 14.92
N TYR A 104 9.57 0.26 14.89
CA TYR A 104 8.80 0.41 13.66
C TYR A 104 9.19 1.69 12.92
N ARG A 105 9.47 2.77 13.66
CA ARG A 105 10.09 3.98 13.10
C ARG A 105 11.42 3.66 12.41
N ALA A 106 12.28 2.88 13.05
CA ALA A 106 13.57 2.49 12.47
C ALA A 106 13.40 1.68 11.16
N ARG A 107 12.37 0.83 11.07
CA ARG A 107 12.04 0.10 9.83
C ARG A 107 11.51 1.03 8.74
N ALA A 108 10.58 1.91 9.09
CA ALA A 108 10.00 2.88 8.16
C ALA A 108 11.06 3.78 7.52
N LYS A 109 12.15 4.11 8.24
CA LYS A 109 13.28 4.89 7.70
C LYS A 109 13.90 4.30 6.44
N TYR A 110 13.90 2.97 6.27
CA TYR A 110 14.45 2.34 5.06
C TYR A 110 13.62 2.66 3.83
N VAL A 111 12.30 2.82 3.99
CA VAL A 111 11.38 3.01 2.87
C VAL A 111 10.67 4.37 2.86
N ILE A 112 11.07 5.31 3.71
CA ILE A 112 10.47 6.65 3.77
C ILE A 112 10.69 7.45 2.47
N GLY A 113 11.70 7.07 1.69
CA GLY A 113 11.95 7.60 0.35
C GLY A 113 10.80 7.39 -0.64
N MET A 114 9.86 6.48 -0.35
CA MET A 114 8.63 6.27 -1.13
C MET A 114 7.73 7.51 -1.22
N LEU A 115 7.87 8.44 -0.28
CA LEU A 115 7.17 9.73 -0.31
C LEU A 115 7.66 10.64 -1.46
N ASP A 116 8.77 10.29 -2.13
CA ASP A 116 9.21 10.90 -3.38
C ASP A 116 8.86 9.98 -4.57
N PRO A 117 8.01 10.42 -5.52
CA PRO A 117 7.76 9.69 -6.76
C PRO A 117 9.02 9.32 -7.52
N ASN A 118 10.07 10.16 -7.46
CA ASN A 118 11.32 9.94 -8.20
C ASN A 118 12.22 8.91 -7.52
N SER A 119 11.99 8.62 -6.24
CA SER A 119 12.82 7.71 -5.44
C SER A 119 12.09 6.42 -5.06
N ALA A 120 10.78 6.31 -5.31
CA ALA A 120 9.97 5.16 -4.91
C ALA A 120 10.48 3.84 -5.50
N ALA A 121 10.73 3.79 -6.81
CA ALA A 121 11.24 2.58 -7.47
C ALA A 121 12.61 2.15 -6.95
N GLU A 122 13.53 3.11 -6.77
CA GLU A 122 14.86 2.87 -6.21
C GLU A 122 14.76 2.37 -4.76
N THR A 123 13.84 2.93 -3.97
CA THR A 123 13.60 2.55 -2.58
C THR A 123 13.12 1.10 -2.47
N VAL A 124 12.19 0.66 -3.33
CA VAL A 124 11.75 -0.76 -3.39
C VAL A 124 12.95 -1.65 -3.70
N GLN A 125 13.74 -1.28 -4.71
CA GLN A 125 14.86 -2.08 -5.18
C GLN A 125 15.97 -2.22 -4.13
N LEU A 126 16.27 -1.16 -3.38
CA LEU A 126 17.36 -1.16 -2.39
C LEU A 126 16.99 -1.89 -1.09
N TYR A 127 15.73 -1.82 -0.67
CA TYR A 127 15.32 -2.23 0.68
C TYR A 127 14.23 -3.29 0.73
N GLY A 128 13.66 -3.70 -0.41
CA GLY A 128 12.64 -4.73 -0.48
C GLY A 128 13.09 -6.03 0.19
N ASP A 129 14.26 -6.55 -0.20
CA ASP A 129 14.82 -7.79 0.36
C ASP A 129 15.18 -7.66 1.85
N ALA A 130 15.62 -6.47 2.28
CA ALA A 130 16.00 -6.23 3.67
C ALA A 130 14.78 -6.21 4.62
N LEU A 131 13.63 -5.79 4.11
CA LEU A 131 12.38 -5.77 4.87
C LEU A 131 11.59 -7.08 4.74
N ALA A 132 11.78 -7.83 3.65
CA ALA A 132 11.11 -9.10 3.37
C ALA A 132 9.60 -9.01 3.68
N ASP A 133 9.08 -9.89 4.54
CA ASP A 133 7.67 -9.96 4.93
C ASP A 133 7.14 -8.68 5.61
N ASP A 134 8.02 -7.83 6.14
CA ASP A 134 7.65 -6.55 6.75
C ASP A 134 7.64 -5.38 5.74
N LEU A 135 7.94 -5.58 4.45
CA LEU A 135 7.89 -4.51 3.44
C LEU A 135 6.50 -3.89 3.34
N LEU A 136 5.49 -4.67 2.94
CA LEU A 136 4.11 -4.19 2.76
C LEU A 136 3.49 -3.67 4.07
N PRO A 137 3.66 -4.34 5.24
CA PRO A 137 3.22 -3.78 6.51
C PRO A 137 3.86 -2.42 6.82
N THR A 138 5.14 -2.25 6.50
CA THR A 138 5.82 -0.96 6.70
C THR A 138 5.23 0.15 5.84
N LEU A 139 4.86 -0.14 4.59
CA LEU A 139 4.17 0.83 3.73
C LEU A 139 2.78 1.20 4.27
N ILE A 140 2.03 0.24 4.85
CA ILE A 140 0.75 0.51 5.52
C ILE A 140 0.96 1.41 6.76
N TRP A 141 2.02 1.21 7.55
CA TRP A 141 2.31 2.09 8.68
C TRP A 141 2.61 3.53 8.24
N ILE A 142 3.32 3.70 7.12
CA ILE A 142 3.56 5.01 6.51
C ILE A 142 2.24 5.62 6.02
N ALA A 143 1.39 4.84 5.34
CA ALA A 143 0.08 5.31 4.88
C ALA A 143 -0.83 5.73 6.06
N SER A 144 -0.78 4.99 7.17
CA SER A 144 -1.49 5.34 8.41
C SER A 144 -1.00 6.66 8.98
N ALA A 145 0.31 6.86 9.07
CA ALA A 145 0.89 8.12 9.51
C ALA A 145 0.49 9.30 8.60
N LEU A 146 0.44 9.10 7.27
CA LEU A 146 -0.03 10.12 6.33
C LEU A 146 -1.48 10.51 6.60
N VAL A 147 -2.37 9.53 6.79
CA VAL A 147 -3.78 9.79 7.09
C VAL A 147 -3.94 10.52 8.43
N ALA A 148 -3.18 10.14 9.45
CA ALA A 148 -3.23 10.80 10.75
C ALA A 148 -2.77 12.26 10.69
N ARG A 149 -1.78 12.58 9.84
CA ARG A 149 -1.17 13.92 9.76
C ARG A 149 -1.86 14.83 8.75
N TYR A 150 -2.33 14.28 7.64
CA TYR A 150 -2.77 15.05 6.46
C TYR A 150 -4.15 14.65 5.94
N GLY A 151 -4.75 13.57 6.46
CA GLY A 151 -6.01 13.00 6.00
C GLY A 151 -7.17 13.12 7.00
N ASP A 152 -7.02 13.94 8.05
CA ASP A 152 -8.01 14.10 9.13
C ASP A 152 -8.43 12.77 9.79
N GLY A 153 -7.53 11.78 9.79
CA GLY A 153 -7.81 10.44 10.34
C GLY A 153 -8.73 9.58 9.48
N ASN A 154 -9.07 9.99 8.26
CA ASN A 154 -9.94 9.24 7.34
C ASN A 154 -9.12 8.46 6.30
N PRO A 155 -9.05 7.11 6.36
CA PRO A 155 -8.29 6.32 5.39
C PRO A 155 -8.67 6.56 3.93
N ALA A 156 -9.94 6.91 3.65
CA ALA A 156 -10.41 7.20 2.30
C ALA A 156 -9.72 8.42 1.66
N SER A 157 -8.96 9.22 2.41
CA SER A 157 -8.15 10.31 1.86
C SER A 157 -6.97 9.83 1.00
N LEU A 158 -6.53 8.57 1.16
CA LEU A 158 -5.49 7.94 0.34
C LEU A 158 -5.99 7.59 -1.06
N SER A 159 -7.27 7.25 -1.16
CA SER A 159 -7.92 6.94 -2.43
C SER A 159 -8.18 8.24 -3.18
N HIS A 160 -7.30 8.56 -4.12
CA HIS A 160 -7.55 9.64 -5.05
C HIS A 160 -8.63 9.20 -6.05
N PRO A 161 -9.64 10.03 -6.35
CA PRO A 161 -10.46 9.79 -7.53
C PRO A 161 -9.52 9.80 -8.74
N VAL A 162 -9.54 8.72 -9.53
CA VAL A 162 -8.86 8.68 -10.83
C VAL A 162 -9.31 9.94 -11.59
N PRO A 163 -8.39 10.86 -11.97
CA PRO A 163 -8.79 12.03 -12.74
C PRO A 163 -9.45 11.50 -14.02
N ALA A 164 -10.74 11.79 -14.16
CA ALA A 164 -11.47 11.49 -15.38
C ALA A 164 -10.79 12.29 -16.49
N GLY A 165 -9.96 11.60 -17.29
CA GLY A 165 -9.24 12.06 -18.48
C GLY A 165 -9.18 13.57 -18.71
N SER A 166 -7.99 14.14 -18.52
CA SER A 166 -7.58 15.39 -19.17
C SER A 166 -7.50 15.23 -20.68
#